data_AF-X1BSV4-F1
#
_entry.id   AF-X1BSV4-F1
#
_cell.length_a   1.000
_cell.length_b   1.000
_cell.length_c   1.000
_cell.angle_alpha   90.00
_cell.angle_beta   90.00
_cell.angle_gamma   90.00
#
_symmetry.space_group_name_H-M   'P 1'
#
loop_
_entity.id
_entity.type
_entity.pdbx_description
1 polymer ?
#
loop_
_entity_poly.entity_id
_entity_poly.type
_entity_poly.pdbx_seq_one_letter_code
_entity_poly.pdbx_strand_id
1 'polypeptide(L)' 'MRIGIKSLGCPKNLVDTEVICGKLREKGYQISEKIDNSDIVIINTCSFIRDAVEESIEE' A
#
# COMPACT_ATOMS: atom_id res chain seq x y z
N MET A 1 -2.98 12.66 -9.89
CA MET A 1 -3.57 11.43 -9.33
C MET A 1 -2.85 11.09 -8.03
N ARG A 2 -3.62 10.91 -6.96
CA ARG A 2 -3.17 10.58 -5.61
C ARG A 2 -3.34 9.08 -5.37
N ILE A 3 -2.30 8.43 -4.86
CA ILE A 3 -2.30 7.00 -4.58
C ILE A 3 -2.14 6.80 -3.07
N GLY A 4 -3.10 6.11 -2.45
CA GLY A 4 -3.00 5.62 -1.08
C GLY A 4 -2.38 4.23 -1.07
N ILE A 5 -1.57 3.90 -0.07
CA ILE A 5 -1.01 2.55 0.08
C ILE A 5 -1.23 2.09 1.52
N LYS A 6 -1.89 0.95 1.69
CA LYS A 6 -2.01 0.24 2.97
C LYS A 6 -1.08 -0.97 2.92
N SER A 7 -0.13 -1.03 3.84
CA SER A 7 0.78 -2.17 3.96
C SER A 7 0.33 -3.05 5.13
N LEU A 8 0.03 -4.31 4.84
CA LEU A 8 -0.42 -5.31 5.79
C LEU A 8 0.60 -6.45 5.89
N GLY A 9 0.55 -7.20 6.99
CA GLY A 9 1.46 -8.33 7.22
C GLY A 9 2.72 -7.92 7.99
N CYS A 10 3.90 -8.09 7.38
CA CYS A 10 5.17 -8.03 8.11
C CYS A 10 6.04 -6.83 7.72
N PRO A 11 7.13 -6.53 8.46
CA PRO A 11 8.03 -5.42 8.15
C PRO A 11 8.61 -5.43 6.73
N LYS A 12 8.67 -6.60 6.07
CA LYS A 12 9.07 -6.69 4.67
C LYS A 12 8.10 -5.95 3.75
N ASN A 13 6.78 -6.06 3.98
CA ASN A 13 5.79 -5.33 3.18
C ASN A 13 5.97 -3.81 3.33
N LEU A 14 6.39 -3.34 4.50
CA LEU A 14 6.69 -1.92 4.70
C LEU A 14 7.89 -1.46 3.86
N VAL A 15 9.00 -2.21 3.87
CA VAL A 15 10.17 -1.92 3.03
C VAL A 15 9.82 -1.96 1.55
N ASP A 16 9.03 -2.95 1.12
CA ASP A 16 8.57 -3.04 -0.27
C ASP A 16 7.68 -1.84 -0.63
N THR A 17 6.88 -1.33 0.32
CA THR A 17 6.05 -0.13 0.16
C THR A 17 6.89 1.14 -0.08
N GLU A 18 8.04 1.30 0.59
CA GLU A 18 8.94 2.42 0.34
C GLU A 18 9.48 2.41 -1.10
N VAL A 19 9.85 1.24 -1.60
CA VAL A 19 10.28 1.05 -3.00
C VAL A 19 9.17 1.38 -3.98
N ILE A 20 7.94 0.93 -3.71
CA ILE A 20 6.76 1.25 -4.53
C ILE A 20 6.51 2.76 -4.53
N CYS A 21 6.58 3.42 -3.38
CA CYS A 21 6.42 4.87 -3.26
C CYS A 21 7.45 5.63 -4.09
N GLY A 22 8.71 5.22 -4.04
CA GLY A 22 9.78 5.80 -4.86
C GLY A 22 9.45 5.74 -6.35
N LYS A 23 9.10 4.56 -6.86
CA LYS A 23 8.75 4.34 -8.27
C LYS A 23 7.51 5.13 -8.72
N LEU A 24 6.51 5.25 -7.84
CA LEU A 24 5.31 6.04 -8.15
C LEU A 24 5.62 7.53 -8.22
N ARG A 25 6.45 8.04 -7.30
CA ARG A 25 6.91 9.43 -7.32
C ARG A 25 7.75 9.75 -8.56
N GLU A 26 8.64 8.85 -8.98
CA GLU A 26 9.42 8.98 -10.23
C GLU A 26 8.52 9.13 -11.46
N LYS A 27 7.34 8.51 -11.45
CA LYS A 27 6.33 8.63 -12.52
C LYS A 27 5.40 9.84 -12.37
N GLY A 28 5.61 10.70 -11.37
CA GLY A 28 4.83 11.91 -11.15
C GLY A 28 3.52 11.71 -10.36
N TYR A 29 3.31 10.54 -9.76
CA TYR A 29 2.16 10.31 -8.87
C TYR A 29 2.40 10.92 -7.49
N GLN A 30 1.32 11.35 -6.85
CA GLN A 30 1.35 11.86 -5.48
C GLN A 30 0.95 10.75 -4.51
N ILE A 31 1.71 10.57 -3.43
CA ILE A 31 1.32 9.63 -2.37
C ILE A 31 0.38 10.36 -1.41
N SER A 32 -0.80 9.79 -1.18
CA SER A 32 -1.79 10.35 -0.25
C SER A 32 -1.42 9.99 1.19
N GLU A 33 -1.55 10.96 2.10
CA GLU A 33 -1.38 10.73 3.54
C GLU A 33 -2.58 10.02 4.19
N LYS A 34 -3.75 10.09 3.53
CA LYS A 34 -4.99 9.42 3.96
C LYS A 34 -5.58 8.65 2.80
N ILE A 35 -6.01 7.42 3.06
CA ILE A 35 -6.61 6.53 2.04
C ILE A 35 -7.88 7.17 1.46
N ASP A 36 -8.73 7.77 2.30
CA ASP A 36 -9.98 8.44 1.90
C ASP A 36 -9.81 9.57 0.89
N ASN A 37 -8.60 10.13 0.77
CA ASN A 37 -8.28 11.23 -0.14
C ASN A 37 -7.51 10.78 -1.39
N SER A 38 -7.44 9.48 -1.66
CA SER A 38 -6.75 8.91 -2.82
C SER A 38 -7.70 8.55 -3.96
N ASP A 39 -7.20 8.69 -5.19
CA ASP A 39 -7.92 8.27 -6.40
C ASP A 39 -7.83 6.75 -6.60
N ILE A 40 -6.75 6.14 -6.11
CA ILE A 40 -6.47 4.69 -6.16
C ILE A 40 -5.84 4.26 -4.83
N VAL A 41 -6.26 3.12 -4.32
CA VAL A 41 -5.68 2.47 -3.14
C VAL A 41 -4.94 1.21 -3.57
N ILE A 42 -3.71 1.03 -3.07
CA ILE A 42 -2.93 -0.21 -3.21
C ILE A 42 -2.89 -0.89 -1.84
N ILE A 43 -3.39 -2.12 -1.77
CA ILE A 43 -3.25 -2.99 -0.60
C ILE A 43 -2.04 -3.91 -0.82
N ASN A 44 -0.97 -3.69 -0.08
CA ASN A 44 0.23 -4.51 -0.10
C ASN A 44 0.23 -5.47 1.09
N THR A 45 -0.25 -6.70 0.88
CA THR A 45 -0.40 -7.72 1.93
C THR A 45 0.55 -8.91 1.73
N CYS A 46 0.70 -9.71 2.78
CA CYS A 46 1.45 -10.97 2.73
C CYS A 46 0.49 -12.15 2.56
N SER A 47 0.68 -12.95 1.50
CA SER A 47 -0.14 -14.14 1.25
C SER A 47 0.11 -15.30 2.23
N PHE A 48 1.18 -15.23 3.04
CA PHE A 48 1.55 -16.27 3.99
C PHE A 48 0.98 -16.04 5.39
N ILE A 49 0.66 -14.79 5.74
CA ILE A 49 0.11 -14.44 7.05
C ILE A 49 -1.39 -14.37 6.91
N ARG A 50 -2.09 -15.36 7.49
CA ARG A 50 -3.53 -15.52 7.34
C ARG A 50 -4.30 -14.27 7.79
N ASP A 51 -3.94 -13.69 8.93
CA ASP A 51 -4.57 -12.47 9.45
C ASP A 51 -4.45 -11.30 8.45
N ALA A 52 -3.30 -11.16 7.79
CA ALA A 52 -3.09 -10.12 6.78
C ALA A 52 -3.87 -10.37 5.48
N VAL A 53 -4.12 -11.64 5.13
CA VAL A 53 -4.99 -12.00 4.01
C VAL A 53 -6.43 -11.66 4.32
N GLU A 54 -6.91 -12.04 5.51
CA GLU A 54 -8.27 -11.74 5.96
C GLU A 54 -8.50 -10.21 6.02
N GLU A 55 -7.59 -9.46 6.66
CA GLU A 55 -7.64 -7.99 6.69
C GLU A 55 -7.64 -7.36 5.28
N SER A 56 -6.89 -7.91 4.32
CA SER A 56 -6.83 -7.36 2.96
C SER A 56 -8.11 -7.52 2.14
N ILE A 57 -8.99 -8.44 2.54
CA ILE A 57 -10.29 -8.67 1.88
C ILE A 57 -11.36 -7.74 2.48
N GLU A 58 -11.16 -7.29 3.72
CA GLU A 58 -12.10 -6.43 4.46
C GLU A 58 -11.87 -4.93 4.24
N GLU A 59 -10.70 -4.52 3.73
CA GLU A 59 -10.34 -3.14 3.36
C GLU A 59 -10.83 -2.73 1.96
#